data_AF-A0A2E3Z6P2-F1
#
_entry.id   AF-A0A2E3Z6P2-F1
#
_cell.length_a   1.000
_cell.length_b   1.000
_cell.length_c   1.000
_cell.angle_alpha   90.00
_cell.angle_beta   90.00
_cell.angle_gamma   90.00
#
_symmetry.space_group_name_H-M   'P 1'
#
loop_
_entity.id
_entity.type
_entity.pdbx_description
1 polymer ?
#
loop_
_entity_poly.entity_id
_entity_poly.type
_entity_poly.pdbx_seq_one_letter_code
_entity_poly.pdbx_strand_id
1 'polypeptide(L)' 'MFGKLQEGIVETLLMPENLGTLADILLYHATPVKKRAGRLLFEGDITMANGHPAEVDFSFRPFGVFINEAKVISANKRA' A
#
# COMPACT_ATOMS: atom_id res chain seq x y z
N MET A 1 -9.28 1.45 -4.76
CA MET A 1 -10.12 0.29 -5.14
C MET A 1 -9.74 -0.11 -6.55
N PHE A 2 -9.67 -1.40 -6.86
CA PHE A 2 -9.22 -1.88 -8.18
C PHE A 2 -10.01 -1.28 -9.36
N GLY A 3 -11.28 -0.90 -9.17
CA GLY A 3 -12.07 -0.20 -10.18
C GLY A 3 -11.60 1.22 -10.56
N LYS A 4 -10.51 1.74 -9.98
CA LYS A 4 -9.85 2.97 -10.43
C LYS A 4 -8.70 2.73 -11.41
N LEU A 5 -8.33 1.47 -11.63
CA LEU A 5 -7.30 1.13 -12.61
C LEU A 5 -7.86 1.29 -14.03
N GLN A 6 -6.97 1.53 -14.99
CA GLN A 6 -7.34 1.49 -16.41
C GLN A 6 -7.93 0.11 -16.74
N GLU A 7 -8.92 0.10 -17.64
CA GLU A 7 -9.58 -1.13 -18.09
C GLU A 7 -8.55 -2.07 -18.76
N GLY A 8 -8.65 -3.38 -18.52
CA GLY A 8 -7.71 -4.38 -19.04
C GLY A 8 -6.48 -4.66 -18.17
N ILE A 9 -6.12 -3.78 -17.22
CA ILE A 9 -4.92 -3.96 -16.39
C ILE A 9 -5.02 -5.19 -15.50
N VAL A 10 -6.19 -5.45 -14.91
CA VAL A 10 -6.37 -6.59 -14.02
C VAL A 10 -6.27 -7.89 -14.82
N GLU A 11 -6.91 -7.94 -15.98
CA GLU A 11 -6.87 -9.06 -16.90
C GLU A 11 -5.44 -9.35 -17.36
N THR A 12 -4.66 -8.31 -17.70
CA THR A 12 -3.24 -8.44 -18.04
C THR A 12 -2.43 -9.00 -16.87
N LEU A 13 -2.62 -8.50 -15.65
CA LEU A 13 -1.90 -8.99 -14.48
C LEU A 13 -2.24 -10.45 -14.12
N LEU A 14 -3.40 -10.94 -14.55
CA LEU A 14 -3.84 -12.33 -14.35
C LEU A 14 -3.30 -13.31 -15.41
N MET A 15 -2.64 -12.82 -16.47
CA MET A 15 -1.99 -13.69 -17.45
C MET A 15 -0.79 -14.43 -16.81
N PRO A 16 -0.52 -15.71 -17.18
CA PRO A 16 0.53 -16.53 -16.56
C PRO A 16 1.91 -15.86 -16.53
N GLU A 17 2.28 -15.16 -17.60
CA GLU A 17 3.53 -14.42 -17.75
C GLU A 17 3.67 -13.24 -16.76
N ASN A 18 2.57 -12.73 -16.21
CA ASN A 18 2.54 -11.56 -15.33
C ASN A 18 2.31 -11.90 -13.85
N LEU A 19 2.16 -13.19 -13.50
CA LEU A 19 1.91 -13.61 -12.11
C LEU A 19 3.03 -13.20 -11.15
N GLY A 20 4.28 -13.14 -11.62
CA GLY A 20 5.41 -12.62 -10.84
C GLY A 20 5.23 -11.14 -10.49
N THR A 21 4.83 -10.33 -11.47
CA THR A 21 4.53 -8.91 -11.28
C THR A 21 3.32 -8.72 -10.36
N LEU A 22 2.26 -9.51 -10.53
CA LEU A 22 1.10 -9.45 -9.64
C LEU A 22 1.49 -9.79 -8.19
N ALA A 23 2.29 -10.84 -7.98
CA ALA A 23 2.76 -11.21 -6.65
C ALA A 23 3.59 -10.08 -6.01
N ASP A 24 4.51 -9.48 -6.76
CA ASP A 24 5.32 -8.35 -6.27
C ASP A 24 4.46 -7.14 -5.89
N ILE A 25 3.47 -6.79 -6.72
CA ILE A 25 2.50 -5.73 -6.42
C ILE A 25 1.76 -6.04 -5.11
N LEU A 26 1.24 -7.25 -4.93
CA LEU A 26 0.51 -7.62 -3.72
C LEU A 26 1.42 -7.60 -2.48
N LEU A 27 2.67 -8.04 -2.61
CA LEU A 27 3.66 -7.96 -1.54
C LEU A 27 4.03 -6.51 -1.19
N TYR A 28 4.00 -5.60 -2.16
CA TYR A 28 4.11 -4.16 -1.89
C TYR A 28 2.93 -3.59 -1.07
N HIS A 29 1.82 -4.31 -0.95
CA HIS A 29 0.67 -3.90 -0.12
C HIS A 29 0.62 -4.58 1.25
N ALA A 30 1.61 -5.42 1.57
CA ALA A 30 1.73 -6.08 2.85
C ALA A 30 3.02 -5.65 3.56
N THR A 31 3.03 -5.67 4.89
CA THR A 31 4.26 -5.51 5.67
C THR A 31 4.38 -6.69 6.65
N PRO A 32 5.59 -7.26 6.85
CA PRO A 32 5.77 -8.39 7.76
C PRO A 32 5.67 -7.98 9.23
N VAL A 33 5.71 -6.68 9.53
CA VAL A 33 5.72 -6.16 10.90
C VAL A 33 4.42 -5.43 11.20
N LYS A 34 3.81 -5.75 12.34
CA LYS A 34 2.64 -5.00 12.80
C LYS A 34 3.04 -3.60 13.24
N LYS A 35 2.53 -2.59 12.54
CA LYS A 35 2.70 -1.17 12.87
C LYS A 35 1.37 -0.54 13.30
N ARG A 36 1.40 0.26 14.36
CA ARG A 36 0.23 1.09 14.76
C ARG A 36 0.33 2.44 14.07
N ALA A 37 -0.79 2.99 13.61
CA ALA A 37 -0.83 4.25 12.90
C ALA A 37 -0.12 5.40 13.65
N GLY A 38 -0.30 5.49 14.98
CA GLY A 38 0.35 6.54 15.78
C GLY A 38 1.87 6.43 15.86
N ARG A 39 2.46 5.24 15.66
CA ARG A 39 3.92 5.05 15.64
C ARG A 39 4.53 5.44 14.29
N LEU A 40 3.80 5.15 13.22
CA LEU A 40 4.23 5.41 11.84
C LEU A 40 4.41 6.90 11.55
N LEU A 41 3.65 7.77 12.23
CA LEU A 41 3.81 9.23 12.16
C LEU A 41 5.21 9.73 12.54
N PHE A 42 5.97 8.94 13.31
CA PHE A 42 7.31 9.29 13.75
C PHE A 42 8.42 8.51 13.04
N GLU A 43 8.08 7.44 12.31
CA GLU A 43 9.04 6.58 11.61
C GLU A 43 9.23 7.00 10.13
N GLY A 44 8.23 7.67 9.53
CA GLY A 44 8.34 8.29 8.20
C GLY A 44 8.24 7.32 7.02
N ASP A 45 8.71 6.08 7.16
CA ASP A 45 8.60 5.03 6.15
C ASP A 45 8.24 3.65 6.71
N ILE A 46 7.86 2.74 5.81
CA ILE A 46 7.57 1.34 6.09
C ILE A 46 8.24 0.47 5.03
N THR A 47 9.05 -0.50 5.47
CA THR A 47 9.48 -1.57 4.58
C THR A 47 8.32 -2.54 4.30
N MET A 48 7.97 -2.67 3.02
CA MET A 48 6.94 -3.59 2.54
C MET A 48 7.48 -5.01 2.40
N ALA A 49 6.60 -6.00 2.19
CA ALA A 49 6.97 -7.41 2.18
C ALA A 49 7.83 -7.81 0.97
N ASN A 50 7.79 -7.02 -0.11
CA ASN A 50 8.73 -7.16 -1.23
C ASN A 50 10.06 -6.41 -1.00
N GLY A 51 10.29 -5.82 0.17
CA GLY A 51 11.53 -5.14 0.55
C GLY A 51 11.62 -3.68 0.14
N HIS A 52 10.67 -3.16 -0.64
CA HIS A 52 10.66 -1.75 -1.02
C HIS A 52 10.07 -0.87 0.09
N PRO A 53 10.55 0.36 0.27
CA PRO A 53 9.95 1.30 1.22
C PRO A 53 8.65 1.89 0.67
N ALA A 54 7.75 2.26 1.57
CA ALA A 54 6.60 3.11 1.33
C ALA A 54 6.65 4.31 2.28
N GLU A 55 6.42 5.49 1.76
CA GLU A 55 6.40 6.73 2.54
C GLU A 55 5.10 6.85 3.33
N VAL A 56 5.20 7.35 4.57
CA VAL A 56 4.03 7.69 5.38
C VAL A 56 4.00 9.19 5.57
N ASP A 57 2.99 9.83 4.97
CA ASP A 57 2.77 11.26 5.11
C ASP A 57 1.52 11.55 5.96
N PHE A 58 1.61 12.62 6.75
CA PHE A 58 0.48 13.20 7.44
C PHE A 58 0.24 14.61 6.93
N SER A 59 -0.76 14.75 6.06
CA SER A 59 -1.16 16.04 5.54
C SER A 59 -2.34 16.61 6.35
N PHE A 60 -2.24 17.89 6.69
CA PHE A 60 -3.35 18.65 7.24
C PHE A 60 -4.27 19.25 6.16
N ARG A 61 -3.80 19.31 4.89
CA ARG A 61 -4.59 19.75 3.73
C ARG A 61 -4.22 18.93 2.48
N PRO A 62 -5.03 17.94 2.09
CA PRO A 62 -6.23 17.46 2.77
C PRO A 62 -5.91 16.68 4.05
N PHE A 63 -6.72 16.86 5.11
CA PHE A 63 -6.54 16.13 6.37
C PHE A 63 -6.56 14.60 6.15
N GLY A 64 -5.46 13.92 6.49
CA GLY A 64 -5.36 12.47 6.43
C GLY A 64 -3.95 11.91 6.63
N VAL A 65 -3.90 10.60 6.87
CA VAL A 65 -2.68 9.79 6.75
C VAL A 65 -2.64 9.23 5.34
N PHE A 66 -1.46 9.25 4.73
CA PHE A 66 -1.21 8.74 3.40
C PHE A 66 -0.10 7.70 3.46
N ILE A 67 -0.23 6.66 2.63
CA ILE A 67 0.87 5.75 2.31
C ILE A 67 1.18 6.01 0.84
N ASN A 68 2.36 6.56 0.56
CA ASN A 68 2.67 7.25 -0.68
C ASN A 68 1.54 8.26 -0.99
N GLU A 69 0.96 8.23 -2.18
CA GLU A 69 -0.14 9.13 -2.59
C GLU A 69 -1.53 8.61 -2.16
N ALA A 70 -1.62 7.43 -1.54
CA ALA A 70 -2.88 6.77 -1.21
C ALA A 70 -3.38 7.14 0.19
N LYS A 71 -4.56 7.78 0.26
CA LYS A 71 -5.21 8.11 1.55
C LYS A 71 -5.65 6.85 2.30
N VAL A 72 -5.25 6.75 3.57
CA VAL A 72 -5.75 5.74 4.50
C VAL A 72 -7.21 6.04 4.84
N ILE A 73 -8.12 5.12 4.48
CA ILE A 73 -9.56 5.24 4.73
C ILE A 73 -10.01 4.66 6.08
N SER A 74 -9.23 3.73 6.62
CA SER A 74 -9.48 3.08 7.91
C SER A 74 -8.16 2.53 8.45
N ALA A 75 -7.91 2.75 9.74
CA ALA A 75 -6.68 2.34 10.40
C ALA A 75 -6.95 1.44 11.62
N ASN A 76 -5.93 0.69 12.04
CA ASN A 76 -5.95 -0.14 13.25
C ASN A 76 -7.09 -1.18 13.29
N LYS A 77 -7.52 -1.67 12.12
CA LYS A 77 -8.43 -2.82 12.04
C LYS A 77 -7.67 -4.06 12.51
N ARG A 78 -8.31 -4.86 13.36
CA ARG A 78 -7.78 -6.17 13.75
C ARG A 78 -8.12 -7.14 12.62
N ALA A 79 -7.11 -7.80 12.08
CA ALA A 79 -7.27 -8.99 11.25
C ALA A 79 -7.75 -10.16 12.12
#